data_AF-A0A840EFR3-F1
#
_entry.id   AF-A0A840EFR3-F1
#
_cell.length_a   1.000
_cell.length_b   1.000
_cell.length_c   1.000
_cell.angle_alpha   90.00
_cell.angle_beta   90.00
_cell.angle_gamma   90.00
#
_symmetry.space_group_name_H-M   'P 1'
#
loop_
_entity.id
_entity.type
_entity.pdbx_description
1 polymer ?
#
loop_
_entity_poly.entity_id
_entity_poly.type
_entity_poly.pdbx_seq_one_letter_code
_entity_poly.pdbx_strand_id
1 'polypeptide(L)'
;MSPPDNLTPKLLADIEAYYDGELSATDAGQLRAQLAQDEALSRAAAYWEAVHRHGLYGTGPRTTEADDELRKLFHGYEADIAGTGHPASVVRKLPARRSWLVIAAAVLLLLAAGWWLVDRPDPAARLAEENFVWLKREGATLGPKQDAKRGLRAYDRYDYESAYPLIITGVEEGVLDSLNLLYAGVAAFGAGEPERARDLLRELLDSGHYSSFDEAAVRYYLALAELRLGNVVAAREQLAIDAPADPEFLLRRKSLLQRMNELK
;
A
#
# COMPACT_ATOMS: atom_id res chain seq x y z
N MET A 1 -28.16 14.95 -1.68
CA MET A 1 -28.76 13.73 -1.07
C MET A 1 -29.31 14.20 0.26
N SER A 2 -30.63 14.22 0.43
CA SER A 2 -31.22 14.67 1.69
C SER A 2 -31.05 13.57 2.74
N PRO A 3 -30.80 13.90 4.03
CA PRO A 3 -30.83 12.90 5.08
C PRO A 3 -32.21 12.22 5.11
N PRO A 4 -32.28 10.92 5.43
CA PRO A 4 -33.56 10.22 5.50
C PRO A 4 -34.43 10.80 6.63
N ASP A 5 -35.71 11.08 6.33
CA ASP A 5 -36.64 11.86 7.18
C ASP A 5 -37.08 11.15 8.48
N ASN A 6 -36.51 9.99 8.81
CA ASN A 6 -36.99 9.11 9.88
C ASN A 6 -36.03 8.94 11.07
N LEU A 7 -34.93 9.71 11.15
CA LEU A 7 -34.05 9.65 12.32
C LEU A 7 -34.63 10.42 13.50
N THR A 8 -34.69 9.76 14.66
CA THR A 8 -35.02 10.47 15.91
C THR A 8 -33.89 11.44 16.30
N PRO A 9 -34.19 12.58 16.94
CA PRO A 9 -33.17 13.55 17.36
C PRO A 9 -32.07 12.94 18.24
N LYS A 10 -32.44 11.97 19.09
CA LYS A 10 -31.48 11.25 19.93
C LYS A 10 -30.48 10.45 19.10
N LEU A 11 -30.96 9.70 18.13
CA LEU A 11 -30.12 8.85 17.28
C LEU A 11 -29.17 9.68 16.40
N LEU A 12 -29.60 10.87 15.99
CA LEU A 12 -28.75 11.82 15.29
C LEU A 12 -27.58 12.30 16.16
N ALA A 13 -27.86 12.68 17.41
CA ALA A 13 -26.85 13.10 18.37
C ALA A 13 -25.87 11.96 18.71
N ASP A 14 -26.37 10.72 18.84
CA ASP A 14 -25.52 9.55 19.09
C ASP A 14 -24.58 9.26 17.89
N ILE A 15 -25.03 9.47 16.65
CA ILE A 15 -24.19 9.35 15.44
C ILE A 15 -23.11 10.44 15.40
N GLU A 16 -23.47 11.69 15.70
CA GLU A 16 -22.51 12.82 15.73
C GLU A 16 -21.42 12.59 16.79
N ALA A 17 -21.82 12.30 18.04
CA ALA A 17 -20.88 12.02 19.12
C ALA A 17 -20.03 10.75 18.88
N TYR A 18 -20.52 9.78 18.09
CA TYR A 18 -19.71 8.63 17.66
C TYR A 18 -18.56 9.03 16.73
N TYR A 19 -18.80 9.91 15.76
CA TYR A 19 -17.76 10.37 14.83
C TYR A 19 -16.82 11.41 15.45
N ASP A 20 -17.29 12.20 16.40
CA ASP A 20 -16.44 13.12 17.19
C ASP A 20 -15.61 12.40 18.26
N GLY A 21 -15.88 11.12 18.53
CA GLY A 21 -15.16 10.32 19.53
C GLY A 21 -15.58 10.61 20.97
N GLU A 22 -16.74 11.24 21.16
CA GLU A 22 -17.31 11.58 22.47
C GLU A 22 -18.19 10.47 23.06
N LEU A 23 -18.62 9.51 22.22
CA LEU A 23 -19.45 8.39 22.66
C LEU A 23 -18.66 7.41 23.53
N SER A 24 -19.25 6.95 24.63
CA SER A 24 -18.63 5.93 25.49
C SER A 24 -18.41 4.61 24.72
N ALA A 25 -17.43 3.79 25.12
CA ALA A 25 -17.15 2.52 24.44
C ALA A 25 -18.35 1.58 24.38
N THR A 26 -19.19 1.59 25.42
CA THR A 26 -20.42 0.79 25.50
C THR A 26 -21.47 1.30 24.52
N ASP A 27 -21.70 2.61 24.48
CA ASP A 27 -22.70 3.23 23.59
C ASP A 27 -22.27 3.11 22.12
N ALA A 28 -20.97 3.24 21.84
CA ALA A 28 -20.39 3.01 20.52
C ALA A 28 -20.60 1.56 20.05
N GLY A 29 -20.47 0.58 20.95
CA GLY A 29 -20.79 -0.81 20.66
C GLY A 29 -22.26 -1.02 20.32
N GLN A 30 -23.18 -0.39 21.06
CA GLN A 30 -24.62 -0.47 20.81
C GLN A 30 -25.01 0.19 19.48
N LEU A 31 -24.46 1.37 19.19
CA LEU A 31 -24.72 2.07 17.93
C LEU A 31 -24.23 1.25 16.72
N ARG A 32 -23.04 0.63 16.79
CA ARG A 32 -22.55 -0.27 15.74
C ARG A 32 -23.47 -1.48 15.53
N ALA A 33 -23.98 -2.06 16.61
CA ALA A 33 -24.91 -3.17 16.52
C ALA A 33 -26.24 -2.76 15.86
N GLN A 34 -26.75 -1.56 16.16
CA GLN A 34 -27.95 -1.00 15.52
C GLN A 34 -27.70 -0.70 14.02
N LEU A 35 -26.57 -0.09 13.68
CA LEU A 35 -26.17 0.19 12.30
C LEU A 35 -26.01 -1.07 11.45
N ALA A 36 -25.62 -2.20 12.07
CA ALA A 36 -25.53 -3.49 11.38
C ALA A 36 -26.90 -4.14 11.11
N GLN A 37 -27.93 -3.78 11.88
CA GLN A 37 -29.28 -4.37 11.77
C GLN A 37 -30.23 -3.53 10.92
N ASP A 38 -30.03 -2.21 10.85
CA ASP A 38 -30.89 -1.29 10.10
C ASP A 38 -30.13 -0.64 8.92
N GLU A 39 -30.46 -1.09 7.70
CA GLU A 39 -29.86 -0.60 6.46
C GLU A 39 -30.20 0.87 6.16
N ALA A 40 -31.37 1.37 6.58
CA ALA A 40 -31.73 2.77 6.41
C ALA A 40 -30.88 3.65 7.33
N LEU A 41 -30.68 3.21 8.58
CA LEU A 41 -29.81 3.86 9.55
C LEU A 41 -28.34 3.86 9.11
N SER A 42 -27.85 2.73 8.58
CA SER A 42 -26.49 2.59 8.04
C SER A 42 -26.22 3.60 6.91
N ARG A 43 -27.14 3.74 5.97
CA ARG A 43 -27.04 4.75 4.89
C ARG A 43 -27.04 6.17 5.41
N ALA A 44 -27.79 6.45 6.47
CA ALA A 44 -27.80 7.77 7.10
C ALA A 44 -26.47 8.08 7.80
N ALA A 45 -25.89 7.11 8.52
CA ALA A 45 -24.58 7.26 9.15
C ALA A 45 -23.45 7.43 8.13
N ALA A 46 -23.50 6.74 6.99
CA ALA A 46 -22.53 6.90 5.91
C ALA A 46 -22.52 8.33 5.33
N TYR A 47 -23.67 9.02 5.32
CA TYR A 47 -23.72 10.44 4.96
C TYR A 47 -22.97 11.31 5.99
N TRP A 48 -23.13 11.04 7.28
CA TRP A 48 -22.42 11.75 8.35
C TRP A 48 -20.91 11.46 8.34
N GLU A 49 -20.51 10.22 8.05
CA GLU A 49 -19.11 9.88 7.84
C GLU A 49 -18.50 10.67 6.68
N ALA A 50 -19.23 10.79 5.56
CA ALA A 50 -18.77 11.56 4.41
C ALA A 50 -18.63 13.05 4.76
N VAL A 51 -19.55 13.60 5.57
CA VAL A 51 -19.47 14.98 6.07
C VAL A 51 -18.23 15.18 6.94
N HIS A 52 -17.99 14.27 7.90
CA HIS A 52 -16.89 14.36 8.86
C HIS A 52 -15.52 14.15 8.19
N ARG A 53 -15.40 13.11 7.36
CA ARG A 53 -14.15 12.71 6.70
C ARG A 53 -13.73 13.64 5.56
N HIS A 54 -14.70 14.23 4.85
CA HIS A 54 -14.43 15.12 3.72
C HIS A 54 -14.54 16.61 4.06
N GLY A 55 -14.72 16.96 5.34
CA GLY A 55 -14.80 18.35 5.79
C GLY A 55 -15.97 19.12 5.17
N LEU A 56 -17.00 18.42 4.71
CA LEU A 56 -18.23 19.01 4.16
C LEU A 56 -19.15 19.44 5.31
N TYR A 57 -18.62 20.17 6.29
CA TYR A 57 -19.43 20.87 7.28
C TYR A 57 -20.29 21.90 6.55
N GLY A 58 -21.49 21.48 6.15
CA GLY A 58 -22.60 22.40 5.99
C GLY A 58 -22.89 22.93 7.38
N THR A 59 -22.35 24.09 7.71
CA THR A 59 -22.52 24.77 8.99
C THR A 59 -24.00 25.00 9.29
N GLY A 60 -24.62 24.09 10.05
CA GLY A 60 -25.92 24.25 10.70
C GLY A 60 -27.10 24.61 9.80
N PRO A 61 -28.27 24.91 10.39
CA PRO A 61 -29.33 25.59 9.64
C PRO A 61 -28.76 26.92 9.16
N ARG A 62 -28.54 27.03 7.84
CA ARG A 62 -28.19 28.29 7.17
C ARG A 62 -29.16 29.37 7.66
N THR A 63 -28.70 30.22 8.57
CA THR A 63 -29.39 31.47 8.83
C THR A 63 -29.24 32.28 7.55
N THR A 64 -30.33 32.93 7.11
CA THR A 64 -30.30 33.82 5.93
C THR A 64 -29.19 34.86 6.02
N GLU A 65 -28.77 35.20 7.25
CA GLU A 65 -27.67 36.12 7.53
C GLU A 65 -26.30 35.62 7.08
N ALA A 66 -25.97 34.33 7.27
CA ALA A 66 -24.67 33.77 6.86
C ALA A 66 -24.55 33.66 5.34
N ASP A 67 -25.65 33.29 4.65
CA ASP A 67 -25.68 33.28 3.18
C ASP A 67 -25.64 34.71 2.60
N ASP A 68 -26.26 35.69 3.28
CA ASP A 68 -26.20 37.10 2.88
C ASP A 68 -24.82 37.73 3.11
N GLU A 69 -24.10 37.36 4.17
CA GLU A 69 -22.70 37.76 4.36
C GLU A 69 -21.78 37.16 3.29
N LEU A 70 -21.95 35.87 2.97
CA LEU A 70 -21.20 35.24 1.88
C LEU A 70 -21.47 35.95 0.55
N ARG A 71 -22.73 36.29 0.27
CA ARG A 71 -23.11 37.05 -0.93
C ARG A 71 -22.47 38.43 -0.99
N LYS A 72 -22.42 39.14 0.13
CA LYS A 72 -21.76 40.44 0.24
C LYS A 72 -20.25 40.33 0.02
N LEU A 73 -19.62 39.29 0.56
CA LEU A 73 -18.20 38.99 0.31
C LEU A 73 -17.95 38.75 -1.19
N PHE A 74 -18.75 37.90 -1.83
CA PHE A 74 -18.61 37.63 -3.27
C PHE A 74 -18.83 38.87 -4.14
N HIS A 75 -19.85 39.69 -3.84
CA HIS A 75 -20.06 40.95 -4.56
C HIS A 75 -18.95 41.98 -4.31
N GLY A 76 -18.33 41.97 -3.13
CA GLY A 76 -17.15 42.78 -2.85
C GLY A 76 -15.97 42.37 -3.73
N TYR A 77 -15.69 41.07 -3.85
CA TYR A 77 -14.63 40.57 -4.73
C TYR A 77 -14.92 40.82 -6.22
N GLU A 78 -16.18 40.69 -6.66
CA GLU A 78 -16.57 41.02 -8.04
C GLU A 78 -16.34 42.51 -8.36
N ALA A 79 -16.64 43.40 -7.42
CA ALA A 79 -16.40 44.84 -7.58
C ALA A 79 -14.91 45.19 -7.60
N ASP A 80 -14.09 44.51 -6.81
CA ASP A 80 -12.63 44.74 -6.75
C ASP A 80 -11.90 44.20 -8.01
N ILE A 81 -12.39 43.09 -8.56
CA ILE A 81 -11.95 42.56 -9.86
C ILE A 81 -12.36 43.48 -11.01
N ALA A 82 -13.52 44.14 -10.92
CA ALA A 82 -13.97 45.10 -11.92
C ALA A 82 -13.28 46.49 -11.81
N GLY A 83 -12.79 46.86 -10.63
CA GLY A 83 -12.19 48.17 -10.34
C GLY A 83 -10.69 48.29 -10.63
N THR A 84 -9.97 47.17 -10.75
CA THR A 84 -8.55 47.19 -11.12
C THR A 84 -8.42 47.35 -12.64
N GLY A 85 -8.53 48.60 -13.09
CA GLY A 85 -8.44 49.08 -14.48
C GLY A 85 -7.12 48.75 -15.17
N HIS A 86 -6.88 47.47 -15.43
CA HIS A 86 -5.91 47.04 -16.42
C HIS A 86 -6.48 47.43 -17.79
N PRO A 87 -5.72 48.22 -18.58
CA PRO A 87 -6.18 48.63 -19.91
C PRO A 87 -6.54 47.38 -20.69
N ALA A 88 -7.79 47.35 -21.17
CA ALA A 88 -8.37 46.22 -21.87
C ALA A 88 -7.50 45.89 -23.10
N SER A 89 -6.54 44.98 -22.91
CA SER A 89 -5.94 44.27 -24.02
C SER A 89 -7.11 43.63 -24.74
N VAL A 90 -7.25 43.93 -26.03
CA VAL A 90 -8.33 43.43 -26.86
C VAL A 90 -8.16 41.91 -26.93
N VAL A 91 -8.74 41.19 -25.97
CA VAL A 91 -8.76 39.73 -25.94
C VAL A 91 -9.61 39.34 -27.13
N ARG A 92 -8.94 39.00 -28.23
CA ARG A 92 -9.57 38.33 -29.38
C ARG A 92 -10.33 37.14 -28.79
N LYS A 93 -11.67 37.22 -28.81
CA LYS A 93 -12.55 36.12 -28.44
C LYS A 93 -12.27 34.97 -29.39
N LEU A 94 -11.36 34.09 -28.99
CA LEU A 94 -11.17 32.80 -29.64
C LEU A 94 -12.50 32.05 -29.51
N PRO A 95 -12.96 31.38 -30.58
CA PRO A 95 -14.24 30.68 -30.57
C PRO A 95 -14.25 29.68 -29.42
N ALA A 96 -15.29 29.73 -28.58
CA ALA A 96 -15.41 28.96 -27.34
C ALA A 96 -15.16 27.45 -27.51
N ARG A 97 -15.29 26.91 -28.71
CA ARG A 97 -14.97 25.51 -29.04
C ARG A 97 -13.47 25.17 -28.92
N ARG A 98 -12.57 26.12 -29.13
CA ARG A 98 -11.11 25.89 -29.08
C ARG A 98 -10.57 25.82 -27.65
N SER A 99 -11.19 26.53 -26.71
CA SER A 99 -10.78 26.55 -25.30
C SER A 99 -11.05 25.22 -24.58
N TRP A 100 -12.11 24.49 -24.93
CA TRP A 100 -12.39 23.17 -24.36
C TRP A 100 -11.32 22.12 -24.70
N LEU A 101 -10.73 22.19 -25.89
CA LEU A 101 -9.65 21.27 -26.27
C LEU A 101 -8.37 21.50 -25.45
N VAL A 102 -8.06 22.75 -25.11
CA VAL A 102 -6.91 23.09 -24.27
C VAL A 102 -7.10 22.57 -22.85
N ILE A 103 -8.31 22.73 -22.29
CA ILE A 103 -8.64 22.22 -20.95
C ILE A 103 -8.57 20.69 -20.93
N ALA A 104 -9.15 20.01 -21.92
CA ALA A 104 -9.10 18.55 -22.00
C ALA A 104 -7.66 18.02 -22.12
N ALA A 105 -6.82 18.67 -22.94
CA ALA A 105 -5.41 18.32 -23.06
C ALA A 105 -4.63 18.52 -21.75
N ALA A 106 -4.90 19.61 -21.02
CA ALA A 106 -4.28 19.87 -19.72
C ALA A 106 -4.67 18.82 -18.67
N VAL A 107 -5.96 18.41 -18.63
CA VAL A 107 -6.44 17.35 -17.74
C VAL A 107 -5.77 16.01 -18.09
N LEU A 108 -5.68 15.66 -19.37
CA LEU A 108 -4.97 14.44 -19.82
C LEU A 108 -3.49 14.46 -19.44
N LEU A 109 -2.80 15.60 -19.58
CA LEU A 109 -1.40 15.74 -19.17
C LEU A 109 -1.22 15.60 -17.65
N LEU A 110 -2.14 16.15 -16.85
CA LEU A 110 -2.10 15.99 -15.40
C LEU A 110 -2.38 14.55 -14.97
N LEU A 111 -3.31 13.86 -15.63
CA LEU A 111 -3.56 12.43 -15.37
C LEU A 111 -2.35 11.58 -15.76
N ALA A 112 -1.73 11.84 -16.91
CA ALA A 112 -0.52 11.14 -17.34
C ALA A 112 0.66 11.42 -16.39
N ALA A 113 0.84 12.67 -15.96
CA ALA A 113 1.87 13.04 -15.00
C ALA A 113 1.63 12.42 -13.61
N GLY A 114 0.37 12.41 -13.15
CA GLY A 114 -0.04 11.76 -11.90
C GLY A 114 0.21 10.26 -11.95
N TRP A 115 -0.19 9.59 -13.04
CA TRP A 115 0.08 8.17 -13.26
C TRP A 115 1.57 7.87 -13.25
N TRP A 116 2.36 8.66 -13.99
CA TRP A 116 3.82 8.49 -14.06
C TRP A 116 4.51 8.73 -12.72
N LEU A 117 3.95 9.56 -11.84
CA LEU A 117 4.51 9.81 -10.52
C LEU A 117 4.22 8.66 -9.55
N VAL A 118 3.05 8.04 -9.67
CA VAL A 118 2.65 6.87 -8.86
C VAL A 118 3.39 5.60 -9.30
N ASP A 119 3.67 5.46 -10.60
CA ASP A 119 4.35 4.29 -11.17
C ASP A 119 5.88 4.34 -11.04
N ARG A 120 6.43 5.28 -10.26
CA ARG A 120 7.86 5.26 -9.97
C ARG A 120 8.17 4.10 -9.03
N PRO A 121 9.03 3.14 -9.43
CA PRO A 121 9.42 2.07 -8.54
C PRO A 121 10.03 2.67 -7.28
N ASP A 122 9.54 2.24 -6.13
CA ASP A 122 10.11 2.59 -4.83
C ASP A 122 11.63 2.35 -4.92
N PRO A 123 12.48 3.35 -4.59
CA PRO A 123 13.93 3.16 -4.62
C PRO A 123 14.39 1.98 -3.76
N ALA A 124 13.68 1.63 -2.68
CA ALA A 124 13.94 0.44 -1.90
C ALA A 124 13.63 -0.86 -2.68
N ALA A 125 12.49 -0.90 -3.39
CA ALA A 125 12.13 -2.04 -4.23
C ALA A 125 13.11 -2.25 -5.38
N ARG A 126 13.55 -1.17 -6.04
CA ARG A 126 14.61 -1.24 -7.06
C ARG A 126 15.91 -1.77 -6.48
N LEU A 127 16.28 -1.30 -5.28
CA LEU A 127 17.47 -1.78 -4.59
C LEU A 127 17.36 -3.28 -4.28
N ALA A 128 16.19 -3.77 -3.89
CA ALA A 128 15.96 -5.20 -3.68
C ALA A 128 16.18 -6.02 -4.96
N GLU A 129 15.61 -5.57 -6.09
CA GLU A 129 15.71 -6.25 -7.38
C GLU A 129 17.15 -6.28 -7.91
N GLU A 130 17.89 -5.19 -7.80
CA GLU A 130 19.29 -5.12 -8.23
C GLU A 130 20.24 -6.00 -7.40
N ASN A 131 19.84 -6.34 -6.17
CA ASN A 131 20.61 -7.19 -5.27
C ASN A 131 20.08 -8.63 -5.23
N PHE A 132 18.97 -8.92 -5.91
CA PHE A 132 18.47 -10.27 -6.00
C PHE A 132 19.44 -11.12 -6.82
N VAL A 133 19.91 -12.19 -6.19
CA VAL A 133 20.76 -13.18 -6.84
C VAL A 133 20.14 -14.55 -6.70
N TRP A 134 20.50 -15.44 -7.62
CA TRP A 134 20.08 -16.82 -7.51
C TRP A 134 20.84 -17.51 -6.39
N LEU A 135 20.11 -18.12 -5.45
CA LEU A 135 20.68 -19.00 -4.45
C LEU A 135 20.89 -20.38 -5.05
N LYS A 136 22.14 -20.80 -5.20
CA LYS A 136 22.44 -22.17 -5.62
C LYS A 136 21.92 -23.16 -4.59
N ARG A 137 21.24 -24.22 -5.04
CA ARG A 137 20.83 -25.33 -4.17
C ARG A 137 22.03 -26.11 -3.66
N GLU A 138 22.14 -26.23 -2.34
CA GLU A 138 23.07 -27.13 -1.67
C GLU A 138 22.32 -28.23 -0.94
N GLY A 139 22.63 -29.49 -1.24
CA GLY A 139 22.18 -30.63 -0.44
C GLY A 139 20.67 -30.90 -0.37
N ALA A 140 19.82 -30.09 -1.01
CA ALA A 140 18.37 -30.24 -0.89
C ALA A 140 17.89 -31.54 -1.56
N THR A 141 17.62 -32.53 -0.71
CA THR A 141 17.27 -33.88 -1.07
C THR A 141 15.94 -33.87 -1.81
N LEU A 142 15.90 -34.50 -2.98
CA LEU A 142 14.66 -34.64 -3.73
C LEU A 142 13.79 -35.67 -3.01
N GLY A 143 12.64 -35.24 -2.50
CA GLY A 143 11.56 -36.16 -2.14
C GLY A 143 11.19 -37.08 -3.31
N PRO A 144 10.53 -38.23 -3.04
CA PRO A 144 10.27 -39.23 -4.08
C PRO A 144 9.28 -38.76 -5.15
N LYS A 145 8.44 -37.76 -4.88
CA LYS A 145 7.41 -37.30 -5.83
C LYS A 145 8.00 -36.54 -7.02
N GLN A 146 7.43 -36.75 -8.20
CA GLN A 146 7.90 -36.09 -9.43
C GLN A 146 7.67 -34.58 -9.41
N ASP A 147 6.64 -34.10 -8.73
CA ASP A 147 6.23 -32.68 -8.76
C ASP A 147 7.22 -31.78 -8.03
N ALA A 148 7.67 -32.23 -6.86
CA ALA A 148 8.78 -31.62 -6.14
C ALA A 148 10.05 -31.53 -7.01
N LYS A 149 10.35 -32.57 -7.79
CA LYS A 149 11.50 -32.56 -8.74
C LYS A 149 11.27 -31.56 -9.88
N ARG A 150 10.04 -31.40 -10.35
CA ARG A 150 9.70 -30.41 -11.39
C ARG A 150 9.89 -28.98 -10.88
N GLY A 151 9.43 -28.68 -9.65
CA GLY A 151 9.61 -27.38 -9.02
C GLY A 151 11.07 -27.00 -8.85
N LEU A 152 11.89 -27.92 -8.33
CA LEU A 152 13.32 -27.66 -8.14
C LEU A 152 14.08 -27.52 -9.46
N ARG A 153 13.68 -28.26 -10.50
CA ARG A 153 14.23 -28.06 -11.86
C ARG A 153 13.83 -26.71 -12.46
N ALA A 154 12.64 -26.20 -12.18
CA ALA A 154 12.23 -24.87 -12.61
C ALA A 154 13.07 -23.80 -11.89
N TYR A 155 13.28 -23.98 -10.58
CA TYR A 155 14.15 -23.14 -9.78
C TYR A 155 15.58 -23.06 -10.32
N ASP A 156 16.18 -24.22 -10.65
CA ASP A 156 17.53 -24.30 -11.23
C ASP A 156 17.63 -23.64 -12.62
N ARG A 157 16.50 -23.38 -13.29
CA ARG A 157 16.40 -22.67 -14.58
C ARG A 157 15.99 -21.19 -14.43
N TYR A 158 15.95 -20.66 -13.20
CA TYR A 158 15.48 -19.30 -12.91
C TYR A 158 14.00 -19.05 -13.29
N ASP A 159 13.22 -20.12 -13.49
CA ASP A 159 11.78 -20.07 -13.80
C ASP A 159 11.00 -20.03 -12.48
N TYR A 160 11.10 -18.90 -11.79
CA TYR A 160 10.57 -18.74 -10.44
C TYR A 160 9.04 -18.78 -10.37
N GLU A 161 8.36 -18.26 -11.40
CA GLU A 161 6.90 -18.31 -11.54
C GLU A 161 6.38 -19.75 -11.54
N SER A 162 7.07 -20.66 -12.24
CA SER A 162 6.72 -22.09 -12.22
C SER A 162 7.25 -22.81 -10.98
N ALA A 163 8.41 -22.40 -10.47
CA ALA A 163 9.08 -23.07 -9.35
C ALA A 163 8.32 -22.90 -8.04
N TYR A 164 7.92 -21.67 -7.70
CA TYR A 164 7.29 -21.33 -6.42
C TYR A 164 6.10 -22.24 -6.08
N PRO A 165 5.03 -22.32 -6.89
CA PRO A 165 3.85 -23.12 -6.56
C PRO A 165 4.18 -24.61 -6.41
N LEU A 166 5.12 -25.14 -7.21
CA LEU A 166 5.50 -26.55 -7.14
C LEU A 166 6.33 -26.89 -5.89
N ILE A 167 7.21 -25.98 -5.46
CA ILE A 167 8.03 -26.18 -4.27
C ILE A 167 7.17 -26.07 -3.01
N ILE A 168 6.32 -25.05 -2.91
CA ILE A 168 5.51 -24.85 -1.70
C ILE A 168 4.51 -25.99 -1.49
N THR A 169 3.83 -26.47 -2.54
CA THR A 169 2.98 -27.67 -2.43
C THR A 169 3.78 -28.89 -1.97
N GLY A 170 5.02 -29.05 -2.44
CA GLY A 170 5.90 -30.13 -1.96
C GLY A 170 6.24 -30.03 -0.47
N VAL A 171 6.40 -28.82 0.06
CA VAL A 171 6.63 -28.58 1.49
C VAL A 171 5.36 -28.84 2.30
N GLU A 172 4.22 -28.30 1.88
CA GLU A 172 2.92 -28.47 2.55
C GLU A 172 2.48 -29.94 2.63
N GLU A 173 2.80 -30.74 1.61
CA GLU A 173 2.54 -32.18 1.60
C GLU A 173 3.54 -32.99 2.44
N GLY A 174 4.54 -32.36 3.07
CA GLY A 174 5.60 -33.02 3.84
C GLY A 174 6.56 -33.85 2.98
N VAL A 175 6.60 -33.58 1.67
CA VAL A 175 7.43 -34.32 0.69
C VAL A 175 8.84 -33.73 0.62
N LEU A 176 8.95 -32.44 0.86
CA LEU A 176 10.17 -31.66 0.91
C LEU A 176 10.49 -31.28 2.36
N ASP A 177 11.77 -31.22 2.69
CA ASP A 177 12.24 -30.80 4.02
C ASP A 177 12.01 -29.29 4.26
N SER A 178 12.19 -28.85 5.51
CA SER A 178 12.11 -27.43 5.88
C SER A 178 13.11 -26.55 5.15
N LEU A 179 14.25 -27.09 4.69
CA LEU A 179 15.21 -26.36 3.86
C LEU A 179 14.60 -25.93 2.52
N ASN A 180 13.57 -26.63 2.04
CA ASN A 180 12.83 -26.19 0.84
C ASN A 180 11.95 -24.95 1.08
N LEU A 181 11.68 -24.54 2.32
CA LEU A 181 11.07 -23.22 2.60
C LEU A 181 11.99 -22.07 2.17
N LEU A 182 13.31 -22.23 2.31
CA LEU A 182 14.26 -21.22 1.82
C LEU A 182 14.13 -21.06 0.30
N TYR A 183 14.18 -22.17 -0.46
CA TYR A 183 14.04 -22.11 -1.91
C TYR A 183 12.64 -21.66 -2.35
N ALA A 184 11.59 -22.02 -1.61
CA ALA A 184 10.24 -21.50 -1.84
C ALA A 184 10.18 -19.98 -1.63
N GLY A 185 10.80 -19.46 -0.56
CA GLY A 185 10.89 -18.02 -0.29
C GLY A 185 11.67 -17.26 -1.36
N VAL A 186 12.82 -17.80 -1.81
CA VAL A 186 13.60 -17.22 -2.91
C VAL A 186 12.82 -17.25 -4.22
N ALA A 187 12.12 -18.36 -4.51
CA ALA A 187 11.28 -18.48 -5.69
C ALA A 187 10.08 -17.52 -5.63
N ALA A 188 9.42 -17.37 -4.49
CA ALA A 188 8.33 -16.41 -4.30
C ALA A 188 8.81 -14.99 -4.57
N PHE A 189 9.98 -14.60 -4.04
CA PHE A 189 10.56 -13.29 -4.34
C PHE A 189 10.83 -13.12 -5.84
N GLY A 190 11.46 -14.11 -6.47
CA GLY A 190 11.75 -14.11 -7.90
C GLY A 190 10.50 -14.09 -8.79
N ALA A 191 9.38 -14.64 -8.30
CA ALA A 191 8.07 -14.65 -8.96
C ALA A 191 7.27 -13.36 -8.76
N GLY A 192 7.80 -12.36 -8.03
CA GLY A 192 7.08 -11.11 -7.76
C GLY A 192 6.10 -11.17 -6.61
N GLU A 193 6.26 -12.12 -5.68
CA GLU A 193 5.40 -12.35 -4.51
C GLU A 193 6.16 -12.03 -3.19
N PRO A 194 6.55 -10.76 -2.93
CA PRO A 194 7.40 -10.41 -1.80
C PRO A 194 6.75 -10.65 -0.43
N GLU A 195 5.43 -10.53 -0.30
CA GLU A 195 4.69 -10.85 0.92
C GLU A 195 4.82 -12.34 1.26
N ARG A 196 4.65 -13.21 0.26
CA ARG A 196 4.82 -14.66 0.43
C ARG A 196 6.26 -15.02 0.76
N ALA A 197 7.23 -14.38 0.09
CA ALA A 197 8.63 -14.58 0.41
C ALA A 197 8.94 -14.23 1.87
N ARG A 198 8.46 -13.07 2.34
CA ARG A 198 8.63 -12.63 3.73
C ARG A 198 8.05 -13.65 4.72
N ASP A 199 6.83 -14.10 4.49
CA ASP A 199 6.12 -14.99 5.41
C ASP A 199 6.83 -16.36 5.50
N LEU A 200 7.23 -16.95 4.37
CA LEU A 200 7.96 -18.22 4.32
C LEU A 200 9.34 -18.16 4.98
N LEU A 201 10.08 -17.07 4.74
CA LEU A 201 11.42 -16.90 5.31
C LEU A 201 11.37 -16.61 6.81
N ARG A 202 10.34 -15.91 7.29
CA ARG A 202 10.07 -15.75 8.72
C ARG A 202 9.71 -17.07 9.39
N GLU A 203 8.80 -17.83 8.79
CA GLU A 203 8.43 -19.15 9.28
C GLU A 203 9.68 -20.06 9.41
N LEU A 204 10.56 -20.03 8.41
CA LEU A 204 11.79 -20.80 8.45
C LEU A 204 12.69 -20.35 9.62
N LEU A 205 12.89 -19.03 9.82
CA LEU A 205 13.66 -18.50 10.95
C LEU A 205 13.05 -18.88 12.30
N ASP A 206 11.74 -18.74 12.45
CA ASP A 206 11.02 -19.03 13.69
C ASP A 206 11.04 -20.52 14.04
N SER A 207 11.07 -21.38 13.02
CA SER A 207 11.12 -22.83 13.20
C SER A 207 12.49 -23.33 13.71
N GLY A 208 13.57 -22.59 13.46
CA GLY A 208 14.94 -23.02 13.75
C GLY A 208 15.44 -24.22 12.92
N HIS A 209 14.65 -24.72 11.96
CA HIS A 209 14.98 -25.91 11.16
C HIS A 209 15.80 -25.57 9.90
N TYR A 210 16.91 -24.88 10.08
CA TYR A 210 17.87 -24.51 9.03
C TYR A 210 19.30 -24.82 9.49
N SER A 211 20.25 -25.00 8.55
CA SER A 211 21.66 -25.16 8.95
C SER A 211 22.22 -23.81 9.37
N SER A 212 23.21 -23.78 10.27
CA SER A 212 23.83 -22.53 10.71
C SER A 212 24.45 -21.71 9.56
N PHE A 213 24.74 -22.34 8.41
CA PHE A 213 25.25 -21.66 7.22
C PHE A 213 24.14 -21.03 6.36
N ASP A 214 22.90 -21.53 6.49
CA ASP A 214 21.75 -21.03 5.73
C ASP A 214 21.14 -19.77 6.36
N GLU A 215 21.31 -19.55 7.67
CA GLU A 215 20.67 -18.43 8.38
C GLU A 215 20.95 -17.08 7.72
N ALA A 216 22.20 -16.84 7.34
CA ALA A 216 22.59 -15.60 6.69
C ALA A 216 21.91 -15.43 5.32
N ALA A 217 21.73 -16.52 4.56
CA ALA A 217 21.00 -16.49 3.31
C ALA A 217 19.51 -16.20 3.56
N VAL A 218 18.88 -16.88 4.52
CA VAL A 218 17.47 -16.65 4.89
C VAL A 218 17.24 -15.19 5.26
N ARG A 219 18.08 -14.63 6.14
CA ARG A 219 17.99 -13.21 6.54
C ARG A 219 18.26 -12.25 5.40
N TYR A 220 19.20 -12.58 4.51
CA TYR A 220 19.47 -11.77 3.32
C TYR A 220 18.26 -11.68 2.40
N TYR A 221 17.64 -12.82 2.04
CA TYR A 221 16.44 -12.81 1.20
C TYR A 221 15.22 -12.22 1.91
N LEU A 222 15.11 -12.38 3.23
CA LEU A 222 14.07 -11.73 4.01
C LEU A 222 14.24 -10.20 3.95
N ALA A 223 15.47 -9.69 4.06
CA ALA A 223 15.74 -8.27 3.90
C ALA A 223 15.40 -7.77 2.49
N LEU A 224 15.66 -8.55 1.44
CA LEU A 224 15.24 -8.21 0.08
C LEU A 224 13.71 -8.13 -0.03
N ALA A 225 12.99 -9.11 0.53
CA ALA A 225 11.52 -9.10 0.58
C ALA A 225 11.00 -7.86 1.31
N GLU A 226 11.56 -7.52 2.48
CA GLU A 226 11.18 -6.32 3.23
C GLU A 226 11.47 -5.03 2.45
N LEU A 227 12.60 -4.93 1.76
CA LEU A 227 12.90 -3.79 0.89
C LEU A 227 11.90 -3.64 -0.26
N ARG A 228 11.47 -4.75 -0.86
CA ARG A 228 10.48 -4.76 -1.93
C ARG A 228 9.08 -4.33 -1.45
N LEU A 229 8.81 -4.52 -0.16
CA LEU A 229 7.61 -4.05 0.53
C LEU A 229 7.74 -2.62 1.09
N GLY A 230 8.87 -1.94 0.89
CA GLY A 230 9.13 -0.60 1.43
C GLY A 230 9.52 -0.56 2.93
N ASN A 231 9.70 -1.72 3.58
CA ASN A 231 10.02 -1.84 5.00
C ASN A 231 11.54 -1.73 5.27
N VAL A 232 12.12 -0.57 4.96
CA VAL A 232 13.59 -0.34 5.03
C VAL A 232 14.18 -0.61 6.43
N VAL A 233 13.43 -0.29 7.50
CA VAL A 233 13.88 -0.52 8.89
C VAL A 233 14.01 -2.01 9.17
N ALA A 234 12.98 -2.80 8.85
CA ALA A 234 12.98 -4.25 9.06
C ALA A 234 14.08 -4.93 8.25
N ALA A 235 14.28 -4.51 7.00
CA ALA A 235 15.38 -4.99 6.18
C ALA A 235 16.76 -4.73 6.83
N ARG A 236 16.97 -3.53 7.39
CA ARG A 236 18.23 -3.16 8.04
C ARG A 236 18.46 -4.02 9.29
N GLU A 237 17.42 -4.27 10.08
CA GLU A 237 17.49 -5.14 11.25
C GLU A 237 17.90 -6.56 10.87
N GLN A 238 17.33 -7.15 9.82
CA GLN A 238 17.72 -8.49 9.35
C GLN A 238 19.18 -8.57 8.91
N LEU A 239 19.68 -7.54 8.21
CA LEU A 239 21.07 -7.50 7.74
C LEU A 239 22.07 -7.16 8.85
N ALA A 240 21.64 -6.57 9.96
CA ALA A 240 22.50 -6.22 11.09
C ALA A 240 22.82 -7.43 11.99
N ILE A 241 22.02 -8.50 11.92
CA ILE A 241 22.23 -9.71 12.71
C ILE A 241 23.45 -10.46 12.18
N ASP A 242 24.40 -10.71 13.07
CA ASP A 242 25.60 -11.46 12.72
C ASP A 242 25.32 -12.96 12.81
N ALA A 243 25.18 -13.58 11.65
CA ALA A 243 25.01 -15.02 11.48
C ALA A 243 26.24 -15.61 10.77
N PRO A 244 26.64 -16.85 11.09
CA PRO A 244 27.61 -17.59 10.29
C PRO A 244 27.15 -17.63 8.83
N ALA A 245 28.06 -17.34 7.90
CA ALA A 245 27.71 -17.14 6.51
C ALA A 245 28.86 -17.52 5.59
N ASP A 246 28.51 -17.90 4.36
CA ASP A 246 29.46 -17.90 3.25
C ASP A 246 30.07 -16.49 3.09
N PRO A 247 31.39 -16.36 2.86
CA PRO A 247 32.04 -15.09 2.58
C PRO A 247 31.34 -14.23 1.51
N GLU A 248 30.74 -14.85 0.49
CA GLU A 248 29.97 -14.16 -0.54
C GLU A 248 28.76 -13.43 0.06
N PHE A 249 27.97 -14.09 0.92
CA PHE A 249 26.81 -13.47 1.57
C PHE A 249 27.21 -12.36 2.53
N LEU A 250 28.36 -12.47 3.21
CA LEU A 250 28.89 -11.39 4.05
C LEU A 250 29.19 -10.13 3.24
N LEU A 251 29.79 -10.29 2.05
CA LEU A 251 30.08 -9.16 1.16
C LEU A 251 28.78 -8.54 0.63
N ARG A 252 27.82 -9.35 0.21
CA ARG A 252 26.50 -8.89 -0.27
C ARG A 252 25.73 -8.15 0.81
N ARG A 253 25.69 -8.69 2.04
CA ARG A 253 25.07 -8.05 3.22
C ARG A 253 25.65 -6.67 3.48
N LYS A 254 26.99 -6.55 3.50
CA LYS A 254 27.70 -5.27 3.72
C LYS A 254 27.42 -4.27 2.60
N SER A 255 27.48 -4.72 1.34
CA SER A 255 27.20 -3.87 0.19
C SER A 255 25.75 -3.35 0.22
N LEU A 256 24.79 -4.23 0.50
CA LEU A 256 23.38 -3.85 0.59
C LEU A 256 23.14 -2.86 1.73
N LEU A 257 23.69 -3.10 2.93
CA LEU A 257 23.61 -2.17 4.05
C LEU A 257 24.18 -0.78 3.72
N GLN A 258 25.32 -0.74 3.03
CA GLN A 258 25.92 0.53 2.61
C GLN A 258 24.98 1.29 1.67
N ARG A 259 24.44 0.63 0.64
CA ARG A 259 23.50 1.23 -0.31
C ARG A 259 22.19 1.67 0.34
N MET A 260 21.70 0.92 1.32
CA MET A 260 20.52 1.31 2.11
C MET A 260 20.75 2.56 2.96
N ASN A 261 21.99 2.89 3.33
CA ASN A 261 22.30 4.14 4.04
C ASN A 261 22.35 5.36 3.10
N GLU A 262 22.43 5.12 1.79
CA GLU A 262 22.38 6.17 0.76
C GLU A 262 20.94 6.49 0.33
N LEU A 263 19.97 5.63 0.65
CA LEU A 263 18.54 5.91 0.52
C LEU A 263 18.15 6.99 1.54
N LYS A 264 17.94 8.22 1.05
CA LYS A 264 17.47 9.38 1.82
C LYS A 264 15.96 9.53 1.74
#